data_AF-A0A1Y1MDR3-F1
#
_entry.id   AF-A0A1Y1MDR3-F1
#
_cell.length_a   1.000
_cell.length_b   1.000
_cell.length_c   1.000
_cell.angle_alpha   90.00
_cell.angle_beta   90.00
_cell.angle_gamma   90.00
#
_symmetry.space_group_name_H-M   'P 1'
#
loop_
_entity.id
_entity.type
_entity.pdbx_description
1 polymer ?
#
loop_
_entity_poly.entity_id
_entity_poly.type
_entity_poly.pdbx_seq_one_letter_code
_entity_poly.pdbx_strand_id
1 'polypeptide(L)'
;SKRKNNYPDPVQIISKYGADALRLYLINSPVVRAENLFFKEDGVRDMVKYVLLPWFNAYRFLVQNVEMFACQTSVTFKFEDAAVDATNIMDLWVLSLTQTLLKQVEEEMTSYNLY
;
A
#
# COMPACT_ATOMS: atom_id res chain seq x y z
N SER A 1 1.58 8.67 29.60
CA SER A 1 0.59 8.26 30.62
C SER A 1 -0.78 8.78 30.19
N LYS A 2 -1.80 7.91 30.17
CA LYS A 2 -3.20 8.29 29.85
C LYS A 2 -3.66 9.51 30.66
N ARG A 3 -3.17 9.64 31.90
CA ARG A 3 -3.45 10.77 32.80
C ARG A 3 -2.85 12.11 32.36
N LYS A 4 -1.75 12.09 31.59
CA LYS A 4 -1.04 13.32 31.16
C LYS A 4 -1.59 13.91 29.86
N ASN A 5 -2.40 13.17 29.09
CA ASN A 5 -2.98 13.61 27.82
C ASN A 5 -1.97 14.21 26.80
N ASN A 6 -0.72 13.71 26.79
CA ASN A 6 0.38 14.21 25.95
C ASN A 6 0.46 13.54 24.57
N TYR A 7 -0.62 12.95 24.09
CA TYR A 7 -0.67 12.30 22.79
C TYR A 7 -2.03 12.54 22.15
N PRO A 8 -2.10 12.68 20.82
CA PRO A 8 -3.38 12.81 20.13
C PRO A 8 -4.21 11.55 20.32
N ASP A 9 -5.52 11.71 20.52
CA ASP A 9 -6.44 10.59 20.72
C ASP A 9 -6.42 9.66 19.49
N PRO A 10 -6.10 8.36 19.66
CA PRO A 10 -6.09 7.40 18.56
C PRO A 10 -7.40 7.36 17.76
N VAL A 11 -8.55 7.54 18.42
CA VAL A 11 -9.86 7.52 17.75
C VAL A 11 -10.00 8.70 16.80
N GLN A 12 -9.49 9.87 17.19
CA GLN A 12 -9.51 11.07 16.35
C GLN A 12 -8.59 10.90 15.14
N ILE A 13 -7.41 10.28 15.31
CA ILE A 13 -6.46 10.03 14.23
C ILE A 13 -7.06 9.07 13.21
N ILE A 14 -7.68 7.98 13.66
CA ILE A 14 -8.37 7.02 12.80
C ILE A 14 -9.50 7.70 12.04
N SER A 15 -10.31 8.53 12.73
CA SER A 15 -11.40 9.26 12.07
C SER A 15 -10.89 10.26 11.01
N LYS A 16 -9.68 10.79 11.16
CA LYS A 16 -9.13 11.84 10.29
C LYS A 16 -8.34 11.28 9.10
N TYR A 17 -7.55 10.22 9.31
CA TYR A 17 -6.62 9.69 8.31
C TYR A 17 -6.91 8.23 7.92
N GLY A 18 -7.80 7.55 8.63
CA GLY A 18 -8.07 6.13 8.47
C GLY A 18 -7.16 5.24 9.32
N ALA A 19 -7.63 4.02 9.58
CA ALA A 19 -6.89 3.06 10.38
C ALA A 19 -5.63 2.56 9.67
N ASP A 20 -5.63 2.46 8.34
CA ASP A 20 -4.52 1.91 7.58
C ASP A 20 -3.32 2.85 7.52
N ALA A 21 -3.54 4.16 7.45
CA ALA A 21 -2.48 5.15 7.57
C ALA A 21 -1.74 5.02 8.91
N LEU A 22 -2.49 4.80 10.00
CA LEU A 22 -1.91 4.60 11.32
C LEU A 22 -1.14 3.26 11.40
N ARG A 23 -1.67 2.17 10.84
CA ARG A 23 -0.97 0.86 10.80
C ARG A 23 0.33 0.95 10.02
N LEU A 24 0.29 1.52 8.82
CA LEU A 24 1.48 1.71 7.98
C LEU A 24 2.52 2.58 8.70
N TYR A 25 2.09 3.65 9.37
CA TYR A 25 3.00 4.49 10.15
C TYR A 25 3.69 3.69 11.26
N LEU A 26 2.95 2.85 11.99
CA LEU A 26 3.51 2.05 13.08
C LEU A 26 4.45 0.95 12.58
N ILE A 27 4.08 0.25 11.50
CA ILE A 27 4.92 -0.81 10.91
C ILE A 27 6.22 -0.23 10.35
N ASN A 28 6.14 0.92 9.68
CA ASN A 28 7.31 1.60 9.12
C ASN A 28 8.12 2.39 10.17
N SER A 29 7.80 2.23 11.46
CA SER A 29 8.48 2.91 12.55
C SER A 29 9.47 1.98 13.26
N PRO A 30 10.47 2.51 13.98
CA PRO A 30 11.47 1.69 14.65
C PRO A 30 10.87 0.87 15.81
N VAL A 31 9.58 1.04 16.13
CA VAL A 31 8.87 0.24 17.13
C VAL A 31 8.88 -1.26 16.80
N VAL A 32 8.91 -1.61 15.52
CA VAL A 32 8.97 -3.02 15.07
C VAL A 32 10.32 -3.65 15.42
N ARG A 33 11.37 -2.83 15.57
CA ARG A 33 12.71 -3.24 16.02
C ARG A 33 12.89 -3.11 17.54
N ALA A 34 11.79 -2.98 18.29
CA ALA A 34 11.78 -2.76 19.73
C ALA A 34 12.48 -1.47 20.21
N GLU A 35 12.59 -0.47 19.33
CA GLU A 35 13.12 0.86 19.68
C GLU A 35 11.99 1.84 20.06
N ASN A 36 12.37 2.96 20.68
CA ASN A 36 11.42 3.98 21.10
C ASN A 36 10.85 4.76 19.91
N LEU A 37 9.51 4.89 19.86
CA LEU A 37 8.81 5.73 18.89
C LEU A 37 8.29 7.01 19.56
N PHE A 38 8.73 8.16 19.07
CA PHE A 38 8.09 9.44 19.36
C PHE A 38 6.96 9.69 18.36
N PHE A 39 5.73 9.36 18.78
CA PHE A 39 4.56 9.47 17.93
C PHE A 39 4.33 10.92 17.44
N LYS A 40 4.16 11.09 16.13
CA LYS A 40 3.81 12.37 15.49
C LYS A 40 2.68 12.17 14.50
N GLU A 41 1.60 12.95 14.66
CA GLU A 41 0.45 12.90 13.75
C GLU A 41 0.83 13.20 12.29
N ASP A 42 1.80 14.11 12.08
CA ASP A 42 2.28 14.44 10.73
C ASP A 42 2.85 13.22 10.00
N GLY A 43 3.48 12.27 10.71
CA GLY A 43 3.96 11.03 10.11
C GLY A 43 2.82 10.13 9.60
N VAL A 44 1.67 10.14 10.27
CA VAL A 44 0.47 9.43 9.79
C VAL A 44 -0.10 10.10 8.55
N ARG A 45 -0.13 11.45 8.54
CA ARG A 45 -0.54 12.22 7.35
C ARG A 45 0.37 11.93 6.16
N ASP A 46 1.67 11.82 6.40
CA ASP A 46 2.65 11.52 5.36
C ASP A 46 2.44 10.14 4.75
N MET A 47 2.04 9.13 5.53
CA MET A 47 1.65 7.81 4.98
C MET A 47 0.47 7.92 4.02
N VAL A 48 -0.54 8.75 4.35
CA VAL A 48 -1.65 9.01 3.42
C VAL A 48 -1.13 9.65 2.13
N LYS A 49 -0.33 10.71 2.27
CA LYS A 49 0.12 11.53 1.16
C LYS A 49 1.05 10.79 0.20
N TYR A 50 2.02 10.06 0.73
CA TYR A 50 3.10 9.48 -0.06
C TYR A 50 2.90 8.00 -0.42
N VAL A 51 2.01 7.29 0.27
CA VAL A 51 1.77 5.86 0.01
C VAL A 51 0.34 5.64 -0.50
N LEU A 52 -0.67 6.01 0.31
CA LEU A 52 -2.06 5.67 -0.01
C LEU A 52 -2.61 6.45 -1.21
N LEU A 53 -2.32 7.76 -1.32
CA LEU A 53 -2.78 8.56 -2.45
C LEU A 53 -2.18 8.09 -3.79
N PRO A 54 -0.86 7.88 -3.92
CA PRO A 54 -0.29 7.33 -5.15
C PRO A 54 -0.85 5.95 -5.50
N TRP A 55 -1.03 5.07 -4.51
CA TRP A 55 -1.61 3.75 -4.74
C TRP A 55 -3.05 3.83 -5.25
N PHE A 56 -3.88 4.68 -4.64
CA PHE A 56 -5.25 4.91 -5.09
C PHE A 56 -5.29 5.52 -6.49
N ASN A 57 -4.39 6.46 -6.80
CA ASN A 57 -4.29 7.05 -8.13
C ASN A 57 -3.93 6.02 -9.20
N ALA A 58 -3.03 5.07 -8.91
CA ALA A 58 -2.71 3.98 -9.82
C ALA A 58 -3.94 3.07 -10.11
N TYR A 59 -4.69 2.72 -9.06
CA TYR A 59 -5.95 1.99 -9.22
C TYR A 59 -6.98 2.76 -10.05
N ARG A 60 -7.17 4.05 -9.75
CA ARG A 60 -8.09 4.92 -10.50
C ARG A 60 -7.71 5.02 -11.97
N PHE A 61 -6.42 5.13 -12.27
CA PHE A 61 -5.91 5.14 -13.64
C PHE A 61 -6.26 3.84 -14.37
N LEU A 62 -6.08 2.67 -13.74
CA LEU A 62 -6.48 1.38 -14.33
C LEU A 62 -7.97 1.35 -14.66
N VAL A 63 -8.84 1.69 -13.69
CA VAL A 63 -10.30 1.66 -13.88
C VAL A 63 -10.73 2.58 -15.02
N GLN A 64 -10.18 3.79 -15.10
CA GLN A 64 -10.49 4.73 -16.17
C GLN A 64 -10.10 4.19 -17.55
N ASN A 65 -8.97 3.51 -17.67
CA ASN A 65 -8.56 2.90 -18.93
C ASN A 65 -9.45 1.71 -19.31
N VAL A 66 -9.87 0.91 -18.33
CA VAL A 66 -10.82 -0.19 -18.56
C VAL A 66 -12.17 0.33 -19.05
N GLU A 67 -12.70 1.39 -18.43
CA GLU A 67 -13.93 2.04 -18.87
C GLU A 67 -13.80 2.62 -20.28
N MET A 68 -12.69 3.30 -20.56
CA MET A 68 -12.40 3.87 -21.88
C MET A 68 -12.30 2.78 -22.96
N PHE A 69 -11.62 1.66 -22.66
CA PHE A 69 -11.52 0.52 -23.55
C PHE A 69 -12.90 -0.06 -23.90
N ALA A 70 -13.76 -0.23 -22.89
CA ALA A 70 -15.12 -0.73 -23.08
C ALA A 70 -15.97 0.21 -23.95
N CYS A 71 -15.85 1.52 -23.76
CA CYS A 71 -16.53 2.51 -24.59
C CYS A 71 -16.06 2.48 -26.06
N GLN A 72 -14.77 2.27 -26.31
CA GLN A 72 -14.21 2.29 -27.67
C GLN A 72 -14.46 0.99 -28.45
N THR A 73 -14.39 -0.16 -27.76
CA THR A 73 -14.49 -1.47 -28.41
C THR A 73 -15.86 -2.12 -28.29
N SER A 74 -16.74 -1.58 -27.43
CA SER A 74 -18.00 -2.21 -27.00
C SER A 74 -17.83 -3.61 -26.38
N VAL A 75 -16.60 -3.95 -25.96
CA VAL A 75 -16.26 -5.22 -25.29
C VAL A 75 -15.88 -4.93 -23.85
N THR A 76 -16.47 -5.65 -22.90
CA THR A 76 -16.10 -5.56 -21.49
C THR A 76 -14.75 -6.22 -21.27
N PHE A 77 -13.79 -5.46 -20.72
CA PHE A 77 -12.53 -6.03 -20.28
C PHE A 77 -12.77 -7.07 -19.17
N LYS A 78 -12.22 -8.27 -19.36
CA LYS A 78 -12.17 -9.32 -18.35
C LYS A 78 -10.73 -9.79 -18.25
N PHE A 79 -10.26 -9.92 -17.01
CA PHE A 79 -8.96 -10.53 -16.77
C PHE A 79 -9.07 -12.03 -17.05
N GLU A 80 -8.24 -12.52 -17.96
CA GLU A 80 -8.08 -13.95 -18.22
C GLU A 80 -6.71 -14.40 -17.69
N ASP A 81 -6.70 -15.47 -16.92
CA ASP A 81 -5.49 -16.05 -16.31
C ASP A 81 -4.65 -16.86 -17.31
N ALA A 82 -5.04 -16.85 -18.60
CA ALA A 82 -4.24 -17.43 -19.66
C ALA A 82 -2.88 -16.73 -19.65
N ALA A 83 -1.80 -17.53 -19.73
CA ALA A 83 -0.44 -17.02 -19.80
C ALA A 83 -0.36 -15.93 -20.87
N VAL A 84 -0.43 -14.67 -20.42
CA VAL A 84 -0.37 -13.53 -21.32
C VAL A 84 1.05 -13.59 -21.85
N ASP A 85 1.20 -13.88 -23.14
CA ASP A 85 2.45 -13.73 -23.87
C ASP A 85 2.76 -12.22 -23.91
N ALA A 86 3.23 -11.71 -22.78
CA ALA A 86 3.57 -10.31 -22.59
C ALA A 86 4.82 -10.05 -23.43
N THR A 87 4.60 -9.53 -24.64
CA THR A 87 5.69 -9.14 -25.56
C THR A 87 6.39 -7.87 -25.10
N ASN A 88 5.76 -7.08 -24.23
CA ASN A 88 6.30 -5.83 -23.71
C ASN A 88 7.32 -6.09 -22.58
N ILE A 89 8.54 -5.59 -22.78
CA ILE A 89 9.65 -5.73 -21.83
C ILE A 89 9.30 -5.11 -20.46
N MET A 90 8.55 -4.00 -20.42
CA MET A 90 8.16 -3.36 -19.17
C MET A 90 7.19 -4.24 -18.37
N ASP A 91 6.23 -4.87 -19.03
CA ASP A 91 5.26 -5.75 -18.37
C ASP A 91 5.95 -6.99 -17.80
N LEU A 92 6.88 -7.58 -18.56
CA LEU A 92 7.74 -8.68 -18.09
C LEU A 92 8.58 -8.27 -16.88
N TRP A 93 9.12 -7.05 -16.89
CA TRP A 93 9.89 -6.54 -15.76
C TRP A 93 9.01 -6.34 -14.51
N VAL A 94 7.82 -5.74 -14.64
CA VAL A 94 6.86 -5.57 -13.54
C VAL A 94 6.45 -6.94 -12.95
N LEU A 95 6.20 -7.94 -13.81
CA LEU A 95 5.93 -9.32 -13.37
C LEU A 95 7.11 -9.91 -12.61
N SER A 96 8.34 -9.77 -13.11
CA SER A 96 9.54 -10.29 -12.44
C SER A 96 9.77 -9.65 -11.06
N LEU A 97 9.50 -8.34 -10.93
CA LEU A 97 9.58 -7.62 -9.67
C LEU A 97 8.51 -8.11 -8.69
N THR A 98 7.29 -8.33 -9.17
CA THR A 98 6.18 -8.84 -8.36
C THR A 98 6.50 -10.22 -7.79
N GLN A 99 7.04 -11.12 -8.61
CA GLN A 99 7.47 -12.46 -8.16
C GLN A 99 8.62 -12.39 -7.14
N THR A 100 9.58 -11.49 -7.37
CA THR A 100 10.68 -11.27 -6.41
C THR A 100 10.15 -10.74 -5.07
N LEU A 101 9.23 -9.78 -5.11
CA LEU A 101 8.60 -9.22 -3.91
C LEU A 101 7.83 -10.30 -3.15
N LEU A 102 7.05 -11.14 -3.83
CA LEU A 102 6.30 -12.25 -3.21
C LEU A 102 7.25 -13.19 -2.45
N LYS A 103 8.34 -13.60 -3.10
CA LYS A 103 9.36 -14.46 -2.48
C LYS A 103 9.97 -13.81 -1.25
N GLN A 104 10.37 -12.55 -1.33
CA GLN A 104 10.95 -11.82 -0.20
C GLN A 104 9.98 -11.71 0.98
N VAL A 105 8.72 -11.38 0.71
CA VAL A 105 7.70 -11.27 1.75
C VAL A 105 7.46 -12.63 2.42
N GLU A 106 7.39 -13.72 1.66
CA GLU A 106 7.23 -15.06 2.21
C GLU A 106 8.40 -15.47 3.12
N GLU A 107 9.63 -15.21 2.68
CA GLU A 107 10.85 -15.49 3.44
C GLU A 107 10.88 -14.71 4.77
N GLU A 108 10.69 -13.39 4.72
CA GLU A 108 10.74 -12.53 5.93
C GLU A 108 9.59 -12.82 6.91
N MET A 109 8.37 -13.06 6.39
CA MET A 109 7.21 -13.39 7.23
C MET A 109 7.36 -14.77 7.89
N THR A 110 8.01 -15.73 7.23
CA THR A 110 8.33 -17.05 7.83
C THR A 110 9.30 -16.90 9.01
N SER A 111 10.22 -15.93 8.93
CA SER A 111 11.14 -15.57 10.01
C SER A 111 10.54 -14.61 11.05
N TYR A 112 9.27 -14.19 10.91
CA TYR A 112 8.62 -13.17 11.74
C TYR A 112 9.34 -11.81 11.73
N ASN A 113 10.06 -11.51 10.65
CA ASN A 113 10.70 -10.21 10.45
C ASN A 113 9.73 -9.26 9.74
N LEU A 114 9.37 -8.18 10.43
CA LEU A 114 8.43 -7.16 9.93
C LEU A 114 9.11 -5.82 9.58
N TYR A 115 10.44 -5.74 9.65
CA TYR A 115 11.21 -4.50 9.58
C TYR A 115 12.23 -4.44 8.45
#